data_AF-A0A061A5L4-F1
#
_entry.id   AF-A0A061A5L4-F1
#
_cell.length_a   1.000
_cell.length_b   1.000
_cell.length_c   1.000
_cell.angle_alpha   90.00
_cell.angle_beta   90.00
_cell.angle_gamma   90.00
#
_symmetry.space_group_name_H-M   'P 1'
#
loop_
_entity.id
_entity.type
_entity.pdbx_description
1 polymer ?
#
loop_
_entity_poly.entity_id
_entity_poly.type
_entity_poly.pdbx_seq_one_letter_code
_entity_poly.pdbx_strand_id
1 'polypeptide(L)'
;MAQTFTVDLKIGGYSIRGVSLNWGLFHGSEVRREAPSYGTDIDIPAVIEILDLIASGAVTAQEARDVLDAVATEINDKKDREFEEMEERMDAAMRVGPRIPKQPTLDSRWVYVVSSKDSPKAVKIGVATEVESRIKSLQRGSASPLVLRWSARGGFPLERHLHDRFGQRRISGEWFDFRRVADPVQVIAEAAEEFLRQFGEFDPVHE
;
A
#
# COMPACT_ATOMS: atom_id res chain seq x y z
N MET A 1 0.80 -1.19 15.86
CA MET A 1 1.94 -1.23 16.81
C MET A 1 1.36 -1.54 18.18
N ALA A 2 1.98 -2.44 18.95
CA ALA A 2 1.53 -2.73 20.31
C ALA A 2 1.96 -1.62 21.27
N GLN A 3 1.11 -1.28 22.25
CA GLN A 3 1.38 -0.27 23.28
C GLN A 3 1.01 -0.81 24.65
N THR A 4 1.72 -0.37 25.69
CA THR A 4 1.49 -0.75 27.08
C THR A 4 1.06 0.46 27.89
N PHE A 5 0.04 0.29 28.72
CA PHE A 5 -0.50 1.26 29.66
C PHE A 5 -0.31 0.73 31.07
N THR A 6 0.12 1.60 31.98
CA THR A 6 0.11 1.31 33.41
C THR A 6 -1.06 2.04 34.04
N VAL A 7 -1.97 1.31 34.66
CA VAL A 7 -3.19 1.86 35.26
C VAL A 7 -3.38 1.34 36.69
N ASP A 8 -4.11 2.11 37.49
CA ASP A 8 -4.61 1.62 38.78
C ASP A 8 -6.09 1.27 38.61
N LEU A 9 -6.45 0.00 38.75
CA LEU A 9 -7.84 -0.46 38.67
C LEU A 9 -8.54 -0.22 40.01
N LYS A 10 -9.71 0.42 39.97
CA LYS A 10 -10.56 0.62 41.14
C LYS A 10 -11.79 -0.25 41.02
N ILE A 11 -11.94 -1.23 41.91
CA ILE A 11 -13.05 -2.19 41.90
C ILE A 11 -13.71 -2.14 43.28
N GLY A 12 -14.94 -1.64 43.33
CA GLY A 12 -15.61 -1.33 44.60
C GLY A 12 -14.79 -0.34 45.45
N GLY A 13 -14.43 -0.75 46.66
CA GLY A 13 -13.57 0.02 47.58
C GLY A 13 -12.06 -0.26 47.44
N TYR A 14 -11.65 -1.14 46.53
CA TYR A 14 -10.27 -1.63 46.42
C TYR A 14 -9.55 -1.01 45.22
N SER A 15 -8.22 -0.90 45.32
CA SER A 15 -7.37 -0.38 44.26
C SER A 15 -6.21 -1.33 44.01
N ILE A 16 -6.19 -1.92 42.81
CA ILE A 16 -5.09 -2.73 42.29
C ILE A 16 -4.17 -1.80 41.52
N ARG A 17 -2.90 -1.70 41.93
CA ARG A 17 -1.98 -0.68 41.44
C ARG A 17 -1.01 -1.20 40.41
N GLY A 18 -0.61 -0.33 39.47
CA GLY A 18 0.45 -0.62 38.52
C GLY A 18 0.12 -1.75 37.54
N VAL A 19 -1.16 -1.94 37.24
CA VAL A 19 -1.63 -2.96 36.30
C VAL A 19 -1.15 -2.62 34.90
N SER A 20 -0.51 -3.57 34.25
CA SER A 20 -0.07 -3.44 32.86
C SER A 20 -1.16 -3.94 31.92
N LEU A 21 -1.66 -3.03 31.08
CA LEU A 21 -2.59 -3.32 30.00
C LEU A 21 -1.90 -3.13 28.66
N ASN A 22 -1.97 -4.12 27.78
CA ASN A 22 -1.38 -4.06 26.46
C ASN A 22 -2.47 -3.95 25.40
N TRP A 23 -2.32 -3.01 24.47
CA TRP A 23 -3.22 -2.83 23.35
C TRP A 23 -2.52 -3.12 22.03
N GLY A 24 -3.22 -3.76 21.08
CA GLY A 24 -2.72 -4.00 19.73
C GLY A 24 -1.84 -5.25 19.59
N LEU A 25 -1.86 -6.14 20.59
CA LEU A 25 -1.30 -7.48 20.52
C LEU A 25 -2.36 -8.43 19.91
N PHE A 26 -2.55 -8.38 18.59
CA PHE A 26 -3.56 -9.20 17.89
C PHE A 26 -3.17 -10.69 17.77
N HIS A 27 -2.84 -11.34 18.88
CA HIS A 27 -2.41 -12.75 18.94
C HIS A 27 -3.58 -13.74 19.19
N GLY A 28 -4.84 -13.28 19.08
CA GLY A 28 -6.05 -14.04 19.39
C GLY A 28 -6.76 -14.67 18.18
N SER A 29 -7.57 -15.71 18.45
CA SER A 29 -8.44 -16.31 17.43
C SER A 29 -9.48 -15.32 16.89
N GLU A 30 -9.81 -15.41 15.60
CA GLU A 30 -10.79 -14.51 14.95
C GLU A 30 -12.17 -14.53 15.63
N VAL A 31 -12.47 -15.57 16.40
CA VAL A 31 -13.72 -15.77 17.15
C VAL A 31 -13.95 -14.68 18.22
N ARG A 32 -12.88 -14.07 18.75
CA ARG A 32 -13.00 -13.08 19.84
C ARG A 32 -13.07 -11.63 19.35
N ARG A 33 -13.01 -11.38 18.04
CA ARG A 33 -12.96 -10.03 17.44
C ARG A 33 -14.14 -9.13 17.81
N GLU A 34 -15.30 -9.72 18.07
CA GLU A 34 -16.52 -8.97 18.39
C GLU A 34 -16.64 -8.58 19.87
N ALA A 35 -15.74 -9.07 20.74
CA ALA A 35 -15.78 -8.71 22.15
C ALA A 35 -15.31 -7.26 22.34
N PRO A 36 -15.98 -6.44 23.19
CA PRO A 36 -15.55 -5.06 23.47
C PRO A 36 -14.13 -4.94 23.99
N SER A 37 -13.66 -5.95 24.72
CA SER A 37 -12.30 -6.04 25.25
C SER A 37 -11.28 -6.66 24.28
N TYR A 38 -11.67 -6.93 23.03
CA TYR A 38 -10.75 -7.47 22.04
C TYR A 38 -9.62 -6.47 21.76
N GLY A 39 -8.40 -7.00 21.62
CA GLY A 39 -7.22 -6.18 21.39
C GLY A 39 -6.57 -5.62 22.65
N THR A 40 -7.15 -5.84 23.85
CA THR A 40 -6.55 -5.51 25.14
C THR A 40 -6.20 -6.76 25.95
N ASP A 41 -4.95 -6.87 26.39
CA ASP A 41 -4.47 -7.90 27.31
C ASP A 41 -4.12 -7.30 28.68
N ILE A 42 -4.36 -8.05 29.75
CA ILE A 42 -4.01 -7.68 31.13
C ILE A 42 -2.94 -8.63 31.66
N ASP A 43 -2.04 -8.13 32.51
CA ASP A 43 -1.07 -8.98 33.17
C ASP A 43 -1.72 -10.01 34.13
N ILE A 44 -1.07 -11.16 34.27
CA ILE A 44 -1.56 -12.26 35.12
C ILE A 44 -1.66 -11.85 36.60
N PRO A 45 -0.70 -11.12 37.21
CA PRO A 45 -0.81 -10.69 38.60
C PRO A 45 -2.11 -9.95 38.91
N ALA A 46 -2.54 -9.01 38.06
CA ALA A 46 -3.79 -8.29 38.25
C ALA A 46 -5.00 -9.22 38.18
N VAL A 47 -5.01 -10.21 37.27
CA VAL A 47 -6.09 -11.20 37.18
C VAL A 47 -6.18 -12.03 38.46
N ILE A 48 -5.05 -12.47 39.01
CA ILE A 48 -5.01 -13.23 40.26
C ILE A 48 -5.55 -12.39 41.42
N GLU A 49 -5.13 -11.13 41.54
CA GLU A 49 -5.61 -10.23 42.60
C GLU A 49 -7.12 -9.96 42.49
N ILE A 50 -7.65 -9.80 41.27
CA ILE A 50 -9.10 -9.70 41.04
C ILE A 50 -9.82 -10.96 41.52
N LEU A 51 -9.30 -12.15 41.19
CA LEU A 51 -9.90 -13.42 41.59
C LEU A 51 -9.86 -13.60 43.12
N ASP A 52 -8.80 -13.16 43.79
CA ASP A 52 -8.69 -13.19 45.25
C ASP A 52 -9.71 -12.26 45.93
N LEU A 53 -9.93 -11.06 45.36
CA LEU A 53 -10.98 -10.15 45.83
C LEU A 53 -12.38 -10.76 45.64
N ILE A 54 -12.62 -11.47 44.55
CA ILE A 54 -13.90 -12.17 44.32
C ILE A 54 -14.06 -13.33 45.31
N ALA A 55 -13.02 -14.15 45.48
CA ALA A 55 -13.06 -15.32 46.34
C ALA A 55 -13.25 -14.96 47.83
N SER A 56 -12.70 -13.81 48.25
CA SER A 56 -12.90 -13.28 49.61
C SER A 56 -14.28 -12.62 49.81
N GLY A 57 -15.07 -12.46 48.74
CA GLY A 57 -16.35 -11.74 48.77
C GLY A 57 -16.20 -10.22 48.89
N ALA A 58 -14.98 -9.69 48.71
CA ALA A 58 -14.69 -8.27 48.78
C ALA A 58 -15.26 -7.49 47.58
N VAL A 59 -15.34 -8.14 46.42
CA VAL A 59 -16.00 -7.64 45.21
C VAL A 59 -16.80 -8.76 44.54
N THR A 60 -17.84 -8.40 43.81
CA THR A 60 -18.58 -9.37 42.98
C THR A 60 -17.91 -9.55 41.62
N ALA A 61 -18.15 -10.69 40.98
CA ALA A 61 -17.70 -10.92 39.61
C ALA A 61 -18.28 -9.90 38.62
N GLN A 62 -19.48 -9.38 38.87
CA GLN A 62 -20.10 -8.37 38.04
C GLN A 62 -19.37 -7.02 38.14
N GLU A 63 -19.05 -6.57 39.36
CA GLU A 63 -18.27 -5.34 39.56
C GLU A 63 -16.89 -5.42 38.91
N ALA A 64 -16.21 -6.56 39.06
CA ALA A 64 -14.92 -6.78 38.41
C ALA A 64 -15.06 -6.75 36.87
N ARG A 65 -16.08 -7.42 36.32
CA ARG A 65 -16.37 -7.42 34.89
C ARG A 65 -16.60 -6.00 34.37
N ASP A 66 -17.45 -5.22 35.04
CA ASP A 66 -17.84 -3.89 34.56
C ASP A 66 -16.65 -2.92 34.56
N VAL A 67 -15.76 -3.01 35.54
CA VAL A 67 -14.51 -2.22 35.56
C VAL A 67 -13.58 -2.63 34.42
N LEU A 68 -13.40 -3.93 34.19
CA LEU A 68 -12.56 -4.42 33.10
C LEU A 68 -13.12 -3.99 31.72
N ASP A 69 -14.44 -4.10 31.52
CA ASP A 69 -15.12 -3.68 30.29
C ASP A 69 -14.95 -2.18 30.07
N ALA A 70 -15.14 -1.37 31.11
CA ALA A 70 -15.01 0.09 31.05
C ALA A 70 -13.57 0.52 30.69
N VAL A 71 -12.56 -0.08 31.34
CA VAL A 71 -11.15 0.25 31.08
C VAL A 71 -10.72 -0.19 29.69
N ALA A 72 -11.12 -1.40 29.27
CA ALA A 72 -10.83 -1.88 27.92
C ALA A 72 -11.48 -0.98 26.84
N THR A 73 -12.74 -0.60 27.05
CA THR A 73 -13.46 0.34 26.17
C THR A 73 -12.75 1.69 26.10
N GLU A 74 -12.36 2.27 27.24
CA GLU A 74 -11.67 3.56 27.26
C GLU A 74 -10.34 3.53 26.49
N ILE A 75 -9.58 2.43 26.61
CA ILE A 75 -8.34 2.23 25.87
C ILE A 75 -8.62 2.10 24.38
N ASN A 76 -9.59 1.27 23.97
CA ASN A 76 -9.95 1.10 22.57
C ASN A 76 -10.41 2.41 21.94
N ASP A 77 -11.36 3.10 22.58
CA ASP A 77 -11.85 4.42 22.17
C ASP A 77 -10.72 5.45 22.02
N LYS A 78 -9.77 5.46 22.96
CA LYS A 78 -8.62 6.36 22.88
C LYS A 78 -7.73 6.02 21.70
N LYS A 79 -7.48 4.74 21.45
CA LYS A 79 -6.60 4.30 20.37
C LYS A 79 -7.25 4.46 19.00
N ASP A 80 -8.56 4.23 18.89
CA ASP A 80 -9.34 4.47 17.68
C ASP A 80 -9.30 5.95 17.30
N ARG A 81 -9.53 6.86 18.27
CA ARG A 81 -9.38 8.31 18.04
C ARG A 81 -7.96 8.69 17.63
N GLU A 82 -6.93 8.18 18.31
CA GLU A 82 -5.53 8.45 17.93
C GLU A 82 -5.22 7.93 16.51
N PHE A 83 -5.80 6.79 16.13
CA PHE A 83 -5.63 6.21 14.81
C PHE A 83 -6.36 7.03 13.74
N GLU A 84 -7.62 7.41 13.98
CA GLU A 84 -8.39 8.33 13.12
C GLU A 84 -7.67 9.67 12.95
N GLU A 85 -7.20 10.30 14.03
CA GLU A 85 -6.42 11.54 13.95
C GLU A 85 -5.11 11.35 13.18
N MET A 86 -4.44 10.21 13.33
CA MET A 86 -3.22 9.90 12.59
C MET A 86 -3.53 9.71 11.10
N GLU A 87 -4.60 8.98 10.76
CA GLU A 87 -5.06 8.81 9.39
C GLU A 87 -5.44 10.15 8.77
N GLU A 88 -6.21 10.99 9.46
CA GLU A 88 -6.56 12.34 9.00
C GLU A 88 -5.32 13.22 8.79
N ARG A 89 -4.35 13.18 9.72
CA ARG A 89 -3.08 13.90 9.58
C ARG A 89 -2.24 13.36 8.44
N MET A 90 -2.24 12.05 8.20
CA MET A 90 -1.55 11.42 7.08
C MET A 90 -2.21 11.77 5.75
N ASP A 91 -3.54 11.77 5.68
CA ASP A 91 -4.32 12.19 4.51
C ASP A 91 -4.12 13.68 4.22
N ALA A 92 -4.14 14.52 5.25
CA ALA A 92 -3.85 15.95 5.13
C ALA A 92 -2.40 16.19 4.70
N ALA A 93 -1.44 15.46 5.28
CA ALA A 93 -0.03 15.53 4.89
C ALA A 93 0.19 14.97 3.46
N MET A 94 -0.58 13.99 3.01
CA MET A 94 -0.57 13.52 1.62
C MET A 94 -1.18 14.53 0.65
N ARG A 95 -2.17 15.31 1.09
CA ARG A 95 -2.79 16.38 0.30
C ARG A 95 -1.91 17.63 0.19
N VAL A 96 -1.08 17.92 1.20
CA VAL A 96 -0.33 19.19 1.32
C VAL A 96 1.19 19.02 1.22
N GLY A 97 1.74 17.83 1.50
CA GLY A 97 3.17 17.56 1.47
C GLY A 97 3.75 17.50 0.04
N PRO A 98 5.07 17.71 -0.12
CA PRO A 98 5.73 17.45 -1.40
C PRO A 98 5.49 15.98 -1.72
N ARG A 99 4.98 15.68 -2.93
CA ARG A 99 4.87 14.30 -3.42
C ARG A 99 6.26 13.69 -3.31
N ILE A 100 6.52 12.87 -2.29
CA ILE A 100 7.64 11.93 -2.34
C ILE A 100 7.21 10.97 -3.45
N PRO A 101 7.84 11.01 -4.63
CA PRO A 101 7.51 10.04 -5.66
C PRO A 101 7.81 8.70 -5.02
N LYS A 102 6.81 7.81 -4.88
CA LYS A 102 7.10 6.38 -4.73
C LYS A 102 8.11 6.09 -5.83
N GLN A 103 9.35 5.74 -5.45
CA GLN A 103 10.36 5.38 -6.43
C GLN A 103 9.71 4.33 -7.34
N PRO A 104 9.65 4.57 -8.66
CA PRO A 104 8.97 3.65 -9.55
C PRO A 104 9.60 2.26 -9.45
N THR A 105 8.97 1.34 -8.72
CA THR A 105 9.38 -0.06 -8.71
C THR A 105 8.95 -0.64 -10.05
N LEU A 106 9.91 -1.08 -10.87
CA LEU A 106 9.63 -1.74 -12.14
C LEU A 106 8.64 -2.89 -11.90
N ASP A 107 7.63 -3.00 -12.75
CA ASP A 107 6.72 -4.13 -12.73
C ASP A 107 6.98 -5.06 -13.91
N SER A 108 6.52 -6.31 -13.78
CA SER A 108 6.83 -7.36 -14.74
C SER A 108 6.15 -7.18 -16.09
N ARG A 109 5.28 -6.20 -16.35
CA ARG A 109 4.64 -6.05 -17.66
C ARG A 109 5.61 -5.53 -18.73
N TRP A 110 5.27 -5.84 -19.98
CA TRP A 110 5.97 -5.36 -21.16
C TRP A 110 5.48 -3.97 -21.54
N VAL A 111 6.40 -3.06 -21.81
CA VAL A 111 6.17 -1.85 -22.58
C VAL A 111 6.46 -2.17 -24.04
N TYR A 112 5.60 -1.74 -24.96
CA TYR A 112 5.73 -1.97 -26.39
C TYR A 112 5.56 -0.69 -27.20
N VAL A 113 6.22 -0.64 -28.35
CA VAL A 113 6.03 0.37 -29.38
C VAL A 113 5.48 -0.29 -30.63
N VAL A 114 4.35 0.21 -31.11
CA VAL A 114 3.72 -0.28 -32.35
C VAL A 114 3.48 0.88 -33.29
N SER A 115 3.59 0.66 -34.59
CA SER A 115 3.23 1.64 -35.62
C SER A 115 2.37 0.99 -36.68
N SER A 116 1.61 1.77 -37.43
CA SER A 116 1.08 1.28 -38.72
C SER A 116 2.24 1.08 -39.70
N LYS A 117 2.08 0.13 -40.63
CA LYS A 117 3.00 -0.06 -41.75
C LYS A 117 3.08 1.19 -42.64
N ASP A 118 1.96 1.87 -42.85
CA ASP A 118 1.85 3.04 -43.74
C ASP A 118 2.31 4.33 -43.07
N SER A 119 2.44 4.33 -41.75
CA SER A 119 2.89 5.49 -40.96
C SER A 119 3.88 5.06 -39.88
N PRO A 120 5.11 4.63 -40.25
CA PRO A 120 6.08 4.11 -39.30
C PRO A 120 6.61 5.15 -38.30
N LYS A 121 6.42 6.44 -38.59
CA LYS A 121 6.82 7.56 -37.74
C LYS A 121 5.72 7.99 -36.75
N ALA A 122 4.51 7.46 -36.87
CA ALA A 122 3.45 7.62 -35.89
C ALA A 122 3.39 6.36 -35.04
N VAL A 123 3.84 6.46 -33.80
CA VAL A 123 4.03 5.29 -32.93
C VAL A 123 3.09 5.36 -31.73
N LYS A 124 2.65 4.20 -31.27
CA LYS A 124 1.91 4.03 -30.03
C LYS A 124 2.79 3.35 -29.01
N ILE A 125 2.90 3.94 -27.83
CA ILE A 125 3.63 3.38 -26.68
C ILE A 125 2.60 2.90 -25.67
N GLY A 126 2.61 1.63 -25.33
CA GLY A 126 1.65 1.06 -24.38
C GLY A 126 2.25 -0.05 -23.53
N VAL A 127 1.47 -0.54 -22.58
CA VAL A 127 1.86 -1.62 -21.67
C VAL A 127 0.91 -2.81 -21.77
N ALA A 128 1.44 -4.02 -21.65
CA ALA A 128 0.67 -5.26 -21.67
C ALA A 128 1.35 -6.36 -20.85
N THR A 129 0.56 -7.29 -20.32
CA THR A 129 1.06 -8.58 -19.83
C THR A 129 1.50 -9.45 -21.00
N GLU A 130 0.69 -9.50 -22.07
CA GLU A 130 0.92 -10.27 -23.30
C GLU A 130 0.84 -9.36 -24.54
N VAL A 131 1.99 -9.00 -25.10
CA VAL A 131 2.11 -7.99 -26.18
C VAL A 131 1.40 -8.46 -27.46
N GLU A 132 1.56 -9.72 -27.86
CA GLU A 132 0.97 -10.24 -29.09
C GLU A 132 -0.56 -10.18 -29.06
N SER A 133 -1.16 -10.63 -27.96
CA SER A 133 -2.60 -10.59 -27.74
C SER A 133 -3.13 -9.15 -27.75
N ARG A 134 -2.38 -8.22 -27.17
CA ARG A 134 -2.72 -6.79 -27.18
C ARG A 134 -2.69 -6.22 -28.60
N ILE A 135 -1.68 -6.54 -29.40
CA ILE A 135 -1.56 -6.08 -30.80
C ILE A 135 -2.69 -6.65 -31.66
N LYS A 136 -3.01 -7.94 -31.54
CA LYS A 136 -4.16 -8.55 -32.21
C LYS A 136 -5.46 -7.82 -31.89
N SER A 137 -5.66 -7.45 -30.63
CA SER A 137 -6.84 -6.67 -30.21
C SER A 137 -6.86 -5.27 -30.82
N LEU A 138 -5.72 -4.56 -30.81
CA LEU A 138 -5.58 -3.23 -31.41
C LEU A 138 -5.76 -3.23 -32.92
N GLN A 139 -5.32 -4.28 -33.62
CA GLN A 139 -5.46 -4.42 -35.06
C GLN A 139 -6.93 -4.34 -35.50
N ARG A 140 -7.88 -4.81 -34.69
CA ARG A 140 -9.32 -4.76 -35.01
C ARG A 140 -9.85 -3.33 -35.17
N GLY A 141 -9.21 -2.36 -34.50
CA GLY A 141 -9.55 -0.94 -34.60
C GLY A 141 -8.70 -0.15 -35.61
N SER A 142 -7.79 -0.82 -36.34
CA SER A 142 -6.88 -0.19 -37.30
C SER A 142 -7.10 -0.76 -38.69
N ALA A 143 -7.40 0.11 -39.65
CA ALA A 143 -7.53 -0.28 -41.06
C ALA A 143 -6.18 -0.71 -41.68
N SER A 144 -5.06 -0.21 -41.13
CA SER A 144 -3.71 -0.53 -41.59
C SER A 144 -3.03 -1.57 -40.68
N PRO A 145 -2.19 -2.48 -41.20
CA PRO A 145 -1.43 -3.44 -40.39
C PRO A 145 -0.54 -2.75 -39.36
N LEU A 146 -0.66 -3.18 -38.11
CA LEU A 146 0.17 -2.74 -36.99
C LEU A 146 1.40 -3.65 -36.88
N VAL A 147 2.57 -3.03 -36.73
CA VAL A 147 3.87 -3.70 -36.63
C VAL A 147 4.48 -3.39 -35.28
N LEU A 148 4.80 -4.42 -34.49
CA LEU A 148 5.60 -4.29 -33.27
C LEU A 148 7.00 -3.80 -33.67
N ARG A 149 7.40 -2.64 -33.15
CA ARG A 149 8.68 -2.01 -33.47
C ARG A 149 9.72 -2.23 -32.37
N TRP A 150 9.27 -2.34 -31.12
CA TRP A 150 10.15 -2.48 -29.95
C TRP A 150 9.35 -2.95 -28.73
N SER A 151 10.01 -3.62 -27.78
CA SER A 151 9.45 -3.93 -26.46
C SER A 151 10.51 -4.16 -25.40
N ALA A 152 10.21 -3.83 -24.14
CA ALA A 152 11.05 -4.14 -22.97
C ALA A 152 10.21 -4.34 -21.70
N ARG A 153 10.78 -4.97 -20.67
CA ARG A 153 10.17 -5.03 -19.32
C ARG A 153 10.39 -3.69 -18.60
N GLY A 154 9.50 -3.37 -17.68
CA GLY A 154 9.55 -2.12 -16.90
C GLY A 154 8.17 -1.53 -16.62
N GLY A 155 7.12 -2.10 -17.20
CA GLY A 155 5.75 -1.87 -16.77
C GLY A 155 5.26 -0.43 -16.88
N PHE A 156 4.31 -0.07 -16.00
CA PHE A 156 3.80 1.30 -15.92
C PHE A 156 4.88 2.36 -15.60
N PRO A 157 5.88 2.09 -14.74
CA PRO A 157 7.01 3.00 -14.54
C PRO A 157 7.70 3.44 -15.83
N LEU A 158 8.09 2.47 -16.66
CA LEU A 158 8.78 2.72 -17.91
C LEU A 158 7.84 3.37 -18.95
N GLU A 159 6.59 2.90 -19.05
CA GLU A 159 5.60 3.50 -19.95
C GLU A 159 5.35 4.97 -19.62
N ARG A 160 5.16 5.29 -18.34
CA ARG A 160 5.00 6.67 -17.87
C ARG A 160 6.23 7.51 -18.18
N HIS A 161 7.44 7.01 -17.91
CA HIS A 161 8.66 7.72 -18.23
C HIS A 161 8.75 8.09 -19.72
N LEU A 162 8.46 7.13 -20.62
CA LEU A 162 8.49 7.38 -22.06
C LEU A 162 7.39 8.35 -22.49
N HIS A 163 6.20 8.26 -21.89
CA HIS A 163 5.10 9.18 -22.14
C HIS A 163 5.41 10.61 -21.70
N ASP A 164 6.05 10.78 -20.55
CA ASP A 164 6.46 12.08 -20.05
C ASP A 164 7.60 12.66 -20.92
N ARG A 165 8.62 11.85 -21.23
CA ARG A 165 9.76 12.24 -22.08
C ARG A 165 9.34 12.65 -23.48
N PHE A 166 8.36 11.98 -24.06
CA PHE A 166 7.86 12.28 -25.41
C PHE A 166 6.54 13.05 -25.41
N GLY A 167 6.11 13.61 -24.27
CA GLY A 167 4.82 14.29 -24.13
C GLY A 167 4.58 15.41 -25.14
N GLN A 168 5.64 16.15 -25.51
CA GLN A 168 5.57 17.21 -26.54
C GLN A 168 5.27 16.70 -27.96
N ARG A 169 5.39 15.39 -28.19
CA ARG A 169 5.11 14.72 -29.47
C ARG A 169 3.76 14.02 -29.48
N ARG A 170 3.01 14.07 -28.39
CA ARG A 170 1.73 13.36 -28.25
C ARG A 170 0.71 13.91 -29.26
N ILE A 171 0.17 13.03 -30.09
CA ILE A 171 -0.89 13.33 -31.06
C ILE A 171 -2.24 13.22 -30.37
N SER A 172 -2.54 12.04 -29.82
CA SER A 172 -3.79 11.74 -29.10
C SER A 172 -3.64 10.45 -28.30
N GLY A 173 -4.02 10.50 -27.03
CA GLY A 173 -3.87 9.38 -26.09
C GLY A 173 -2.43 8.87 -26.03
N GLU A 174 -2.24 7.61 -26.42
CA GLU A 174 -0.96 6.89 -26.39
C GLU A 174 -0.17 6.99 -27.71
N TRP A 175 -0.58 7.82 -28.67
CA TRP A 175 0.06 7.99 -29.98
C TRP A 175 0.97 9.23 -30.03
N PHE A 176 2.14 9.09 -30.67
CA PHE A 176 3.21 10.08 -30.71
C PHE A 176 3.77 10.28 -32.13
N ASP A 177 4.14 11.51 -32.45
CA ASP A 177 4.68 11.95 -33.74
C ASP A 177 6.21 12.05 -33.74
N PHE A 178 6.85 11.19 -34.54
CA PHE A 178 8.29 11.17 -34.76
C PHE A 178 8.68 11.49 -36.21
N ARG A 179 7.83 12.19 -36.99
CA ARG A 179 8.12 12.56 -38.40
C ARG A 179 9.45 13.29 -38.59
N ARG A 180 9.90 14.05 -37.59
CA ARG A 180 11.17 14.80 -37.60
C ARG A 180 12.37 14.01 -37.03
N VAL A 181 12.21 12.71 -36.76
CA VAL A 181 13.26 11.86 -36.17
C VAL A 181 13.65 10.76 -37.15
N ALA A 182 14.96 10.63 -37.38
CA ALA A 182 15.52 9.68 -38.33
C ALA A 182 15.19 8.23 -37.97
N ASP A 183 15.28 7.86 -36.70
CA ASP A 183 14.84 6.55 -36.18
C ASP A 183 14.05 6.72 -34.85
N PRO A 184 12.71 6.60 -34.88
CA PRO A 184 11.90 6.68 -33.68
C PRO A 184 12.20 5.56 -32.68
N VAL A 185 12.53 4.35 -33.16
CA VAL A 185 12.74 3.19 -32.31
C VAL A 185 14.03 3.35 -31.52
N GLN A 186 15.09 3.77 -32.20
CA GLN A 186 16.38 4.03 -31.54
C GLN A 186 16.23 5.05 -30.40
N VAL A 187 15.58 6.19 -30.67
CA VAL A 187 15.39 7.24 -29.65
C VAL A 187 14.55 6.76 -28.46
N ILE A 188 13.55 5.90 -28.70
CA ILE A 188 12.75 5.31 -27.62
C ILE A 188 13.56 4.28 -26.83
N ALA A 189 14.36 3.45 -27.50
CA ALA A 189 15.21 2.46 -26.85
C ALA A 189 16.27 3.12 -25.95
N GLU A 190 16.97 4.14 -26.45
CA GLU A 190 17.96 4.90 -25.68
C GLU A 190 17.33 5.54 -24.42
N ALA A 191 16.12 6.08 -24.57
CA ALA A 191 15.37 6.64 -23.44
C ALA A 191 14.97 5.59 -22.40
N ALA A 192 14.54 4.42 -22.87
CA ALA A 192 14.20 3.31 -22.00
C ALA A 192 15.43 2.78 -21.25
N GLU A 193 16.57 2.64 -21.93
CA GLU A 193 17.82 2.19 -21.32
C GLU A 193 18.36 3.18 -20.29
N GLU A 194 18.25 4.48 -20.53
CA GLU A 194 18.61 5.50 -19.54
C GLU A 194 17.77 5.38 -18.26
N PHE A 195 16.46 5.21 -18.41
CA PHE A 195 15.56 4.97 -17.27
C PHE A 195 15.89 3.65 -16.58
N LEU A 196 15.93 2.54 -17.31
CA LEU A 196 16.15 1.21 -16.74
C LEU A 196 17.50 1.09 -16.04
N ARG A 197 18.55 1.77 -16.48
CA ARG A 197 19.83 1.82 -15.75
C ARG A 197 19.70 2.48 -14.38
N GLN A 198 18.92 3.54 -14.27
CA GLN A 198 18.67 4.23 -12.99
C GLN A 198 17.85 3.40 -12.01
N PHE A 199 17.11 2.39 -12.49
CA PHE A 199 16.28 1.48 -11.69
C PHE A 199 16.81 0.02 -11.63
N GLY A 200 17.92 -0.26 -12.32
CA GLY A 200 18.50 -1.59 -12.51
C GLY A 200 19.83 -1.85 -11.78
N GLU A 201 20.36 -0.88 -11.01
CA GLU A 201 21.49 -1.10 -10.09
C GLU A 201 21.08 -1.72 -8.74
N PHE A 202 20.13 -2.64 -8.74
CA PHE A 202 19.92 -3.55 -7.61
C PHE A 202 19.71 -4.98 -8.11
N ASP A 203 20.72 -5.79 -7.77
CA ASP A 203 20.76 -7.26 -7.64
C ASP A 203 21.41 -8.11 -8.76
N PRO A 204 22.65 -8.60 -8.51
CA PRO A 204 23.11 -9.88 -9.03
C PRO A 204 23.42 -10.83 -7.85
N VAL A 205 22.40 -11.27 -7.12
CA VAL A 205 22.44 -12.53 -6.38
C VAL A 205 21.21 -13.33 -6.78
N HIS A 206 21.43 -14.37 -7.59
CA HIS A 206 20.88 -15.71 -7.40
C HIS A 206 21.46 -16.62 -8.50
N GLU A 207 22.59 -17.22 -8.16
CA GLU A 207 22.99 -18.56 -8.64
C GLU A 207 22.19 -19.62 -7.85
#